data_AF-A0A534NQL1-F1
#
_entry.id   AF-A0A534NQL1-F1
#
_cell.length_a   1.000
_cell.length_b   1.000
_cell.length_c   1.000
_cell.angle_alpha   90.00
_cell.angle_beta   90.00
_cell.angle_gamma   90.00
#
_symmetry.space_group_name_H-M   'P 1'
#
loop_
_entity.id
_entity.type
_entity.pdbx_description
1 polymer ?
#
loop_
_entity_poly.entity_id
_entity_poly.type
_entity_poly.pdbx_seq_one_letter_code
_entity_poly.pdbx_strand_id
1 'polypeptide(L)'
;QVPKMNESIAMVKANVTLLEKENQKYKNDSVEITSKIKAALQASREDIATTYATQLQTVKSALLRNEQQLSAARQAYDKALQVKQAFMREKDRKTAEAMQALRDARRAKWQSKVADAMESFQVAGIDATHDEMLQKIQEQTAVNEARMDMALSNVDTQGIKIEEEAEKIRATELLKQFKQEMGLEAPAESAGGAKTLGPGTKVGV
;
A
#
# COMPACT_ATOMS: atom_id res chain seq x y z
N GLN A 1 1.96 10.71 2.07
CA GLN A 1 1.62 11.10 0.68
C GLN A 1 1.92 10.00 -0.34
N VAL A 2 3.08 9.34 -0.29
CA VAL A 2 3.39 8.16 -1.14
C VAL A 2 2.31 7.06 -1.15
N PRO A 3 1.65 6.73 -0.02
CA PRO A 3 0.60 5.71 -0.01
C PRO A 3 -0.62 6.07 -0.85
N LYS A 4 -1.13 7.31 -0.74
CA LYS A 4 -2.28 7.79 -1.53
C LYS A 4 -2.01 7.83 -3.04
N MET A 5 -0.75 8.08 -3.43
CA MET A 5 -0.34 8.07 -4.83
C MET A 5 -0.20 6.64 -5.39
N ASN A 6 0.28 5.70 -4.59
CA ASN A 6 0.30 4.29 -4.99
C ASN A 6 -1.13 3.74 -5.14
N GLU A 7 -2.04 4.14 -4.27
CA GLU A 7 -3.46 3.80 -4.33
C GLU A 7 -4.14 4.35 -5.59
N SER A 8 -3.89 5.62 -5.93
CA SER A 8 -4.44 6.20 -7.17
C SER A 8 -3.90 5.53 -8.43
N ILE A 9 -2.60 5.19 -8.47
CA ILE A 9 -2.00 4.42 -9.58
C ILE A 9 -2.62 3.03 -9.69
N ALA A 10 -2.88 2.36 -8.56
CA ALA A 10 -3.54 1.06 -8.55
C ALA A 10 -4.96 1.15 -9.08
N MET A 11 -5.72 2.19 -8.71
CA MET A 11 -7.07 2.42 -9.22
C MET A 11 -7.08 2.67 -10.74
N VAL A 12 -6.16 3.49 -11.25
CA VAL A 12 -6.04 3.74 -12.69
C VAL A 12 -5.64 2.46 -13.43
N LYS A 13 -4.72 1.66 -12.87
CA LYS A 13 -4.34 0.35 -13.43
C LYS A 13 -5.51 -0.64 -13.45
N ALA A 14 -6.32 -0.66 -12.41
CA ALA A 14 -7.51 -1.48 -12.33
C ALA A 14 -8.51 -1.10 -13.43
N ASN A 15 -8.72 0.20 -13.66
CA ASN A 15 -9.55 0.69 -14.74
C ASN A 15 -9.04 0.27 -16.13
N VAL A 16 -7.73 0.39 -16.38
CA VAL A 16 -7.10 -0.10 -17.63
C VAL A 16 -7.36 -1.59 -17.82
N THR A 17 -7.15 -2.40 -16.78
CA THR A 17 -7.32 -3.86 -16.84
C THR A 17 -8.79 -4.25 -17.08
N LEU A 18 -9.73 -3.52 -16.47
CA LEU A 18 -11.17 -3.74 -16.68
C LEU A 18 -11.55 -3.44 -18.14
N LEU A 19 -11.13 -2.27 -18.65
CA LEU A 19 -11.39 -1.86 -20.03
C LEU A 19 -10.76 -2.85 -21.03
N GLU A 20 -9.56 -3.37 -20.76
CA GLU A 20 -8.94 -4.41 -21.60
C GLU A 20 -9.78 -5.69 -21.67
N LYS A 21 -10.30 -6.15 -20.53
CA LYS A 21 -11.17 -7.32 -20.48
C LYS A 21 -12.48 -7.10 -21.24
N GLU A 22 -13.10 -5.94 -21.07
CA GLU A 22 -14.31 -5.57 -21.81
C GLU A 22 -14.05 -5.49 -23.32
N ASN A 23 -12.92 -4.91 -23.71
CA ASN A 23 -12.50 -4.84 -25.11
C ASN A 23 -12.38 -6.22 -25.74
N GLN A 24 -11.74 -7.15 -25.01
CA GLN A 24 -11.59 -8.53 -25.44
C GLN A 24 -12.92 -9.26 -25.54
N LYS A 25 -13.85 -9.01 -24.60
CA LYS A 25 -15.22 -9.51 -24.68
C LYS A 25 -15.92 -9.02 -25.95
N TYR A 26 -15.89 -7.72 -26.25
CA TYR A 26 -16.50 -7.18 -27.47
C TYR A 26 -15.89 -7.72 -28.75
N LYS A 27 -14.58 -7.99 -28.77
CA LYS A 27 -13.90 -8.66 -29.90
C LYS A 27 -14.42 -10.08 -30.10
N ASN A 28 -14.54 -10.85 -29.02
CA ASN A 28 -15.09 -12.20 -29.07
C ASN A 28 -16.57 -12.19 -29.52
N ASP A 29 -17.38 -11.30 -28.96
CA ASP A 29 -18.80 -11.11 -29.34
C ASP A 29 -18.90 -10.76 -30.84
N SER A 30 -18.01 -9.92 -31.36
CA SER A 30 -17.97 -9.57 -32.79
C SER A 30 -17.65 -10.78 -33.68
N VAL A 31 -16.71 -11.64 -33.28
CA VAL A 31 -16.37 -12.87 -34.01
C VAL A 31 -17.54 -13.86 -33.97
N GLU A 32 -18.16 -14.04 -32.80
CA GLU A 32 -19.30 -14.93 -32.61
C GLU A 32 -20.49 -14.49 -33.48
N ILE A 33 -20.89 -13.22 -33.43
CA ILE A 33 -21.98 -12.70 -34.25
C ILE A 33 -21.65 -12.84 -35.75
N THR A 34 -20.39 -12.61 -36.15
CA THR A 34 -19.97 -12.81 -37.54
C THR A 34 -20.11 -14.27 -37.98
N SER A 35 -19.81 -15.23 -37.10
CA SER A 35 -20.01 -16.66 -37.36
C SER A 35 -21.49 -17.02 -37.51
N LYS A 36 -22.35 -16.44 -36.66
CA LYS A 36 -23.82 -16.60 -36.72
C LYS A 36 -24.40 -16.03 -38.01
N ILE A 37 -23.90 -14.88 -38.47
CA ILE A 37 -24.28 -14.28 -39.77
C ILE A 37 -23.92 -15.25 -40.90
N LYS A 38 -22.68 -15.78 -40.93
CA LYS A 38 -22.26 -16.73 -41.96
C LYS A 38 -23.14 -17.98 -41.99
N ALA A 39 -23.47 -18.55 -40.82
CA ALA A 39 -24.34 -19.71 -40.71
C ALA A 39 -25.78 -19.41 -41.17
N ALA A 40 -26.32 -18.23 -40.83
CA ALA A 40 -27.66 -17.81 -41.25
C ALA A 40 -27.74 -17.63 -42.78
N LEU A 41 -26.70 -17.05 -43.39
CA LEU A 41 -26.59 -16.89 -44.85
C LEU A 41 -26.48 -18.25 -45.56
N GLN A 42 -25.71 -19.20 -45.02
CA GLN A 42 -25.63 -20.56 -45.56
C GLN A 42 -26.97 -21.31 -45.50
N ALA A 43 -27.80 -21.01 -44.50
CA ALA A 43 -29.14 -21.57 -44.37
C ALA A 43 -30.22 -20.79 -45.16
N SER A 44 -29.83 -19.83 -46.01
CA SER A 44 -30.72 -18.94 -46.75
C SER A 44 -31.76 -18.20 -45.89
N ARG A 45 -31.43 -17.92 -44.62
CA ARG A 45 -32.27 -17.14 -43.70
C ARG A 45 -31.74 -15.71 -43.57
N GLU A 46 -32.02 -14.91 -44.60
CA GLU A 46 -31.55 -13.52 -44.73
C GLU A 46 -32.17 -12.57 -43.71
N ASP A 47 -33.40 -12.85 -43.28
CA ASP A 47 -34.12 -12.16 -42.21
C ASP A 47 -33.37 -12.22 -40.86
N ILE A 48 -32.90 -13.41 -40.50
CA ILE A 48 -32.10 -13.64 -39.29
C ILE A 48 -30.71 -13.02 -39.44
N ALA A 49 -30.09 -13.15 -40.62
CA ALA A 49 -28.78 -12.56 -40.90
C ALA A 49 -28.79 -11.03 -40.78
N THR A 50 -29.86 -10.37 -41.24
CA THR A 50 -30.05 -8.92 -41.16
C THR A 50 -30.12 -8.44 -39.70
N THR A 51 -30.81 -9.20 -38.84
CA THR A 51 -30.89 -8.92 -37.40
C THR A 51 -29.50 -9.01 -36.75
N TYR A 52 -28.74 -10.07 -37.03
CA TYR A 52 -27.38 -10.22 -36.52
C TYR A 52 -26.41 -9.17 -37.07
N ALA A 53 -26.56 -8.72 -38.31
CA ALA A 53 -25.76 -7.64 -38.88
C ALA A 53 -25.95 -6.32 -38.10
N THR A 54 -27.20 -6.01 -37.74
CA THR A 54 -27.53 -4.84 -36.91
C THR A 54 -26.92 -4.93 -35.51
N GLN A 55 -26.95 -6.13 -34.91
CA GLN A 55 -26.28 -6.38 -33.63
C GLN A 55 -24.76 -6.21 -33.75
N LEU A 56 -24.15 -6.72 -34.83
CA LEU A 56 -22.72 -6.58 -35.09
C LEU A 56 -22.30 -5.11 -35.20
N GLN A 57 -23.09 -4.29 -35.89
CA GLN A 57 -22.82 -2.84 -36.00
C GLN A 57 -22.86 -2.16 -34.63
N THR A 58 -23.81 -2.55 -33.77
CA THR A 58 -23.93 -2.02 -32.41
C THR A 58 -22.72 -2.41 -31.56
N VAL A 59 -22.29 -3.68 -31.63
CA VAL A 59 -21.11 -4.19 -30.91
C VAL A 59 -19.83 -3.52 -31.41
N LYS A 60 -19.65 -3.34 -32.73
CA LYS A 60 -18.49 -2.62 -33.29
C LYS A 60 -18.44 -1.16 -32.82
N SER A 61 -19.59 -0.50 -32.74
CA SER A 61 -19.67 0.88 -32.24
C SER A 61 -19.31 0.96 -30.75
N ALA A 62 -19.74 -0.02 -29.95
CA ALA A 62 -19.38 -0.12 -28.53
C ALA A 62 -17.87 -0.41 -28.36
N LEU A 63 -17.31 -1.31 -29.19
CA LEU A 63 -15.89 -1.63 -29.20
C LEU A 63 -15.03 -0.38 -29.46
N LEU A 64 -15.39 0.42 -30.47
CA LEU A 64 -14.65 1.65 -30.81
C LEU A 64 -14.64 2.65 -29.63
N ARG A 65 -15.78 2.84 -28.97
CA ARG A 65 -15.86 3.70 -27.79
C ARG A 65 -15.00 3.17 -26.64
N ASN A 66 -15.02 1.87 -26.41
CA ASN A 66 -14.21 1.22 -25.39
C ASN A 66 -12.71 1.33 -25.71
N GLU A 67 -12.29 1.17 -26.97
CA GLU A 67 -10.90 1.36 -27.41
C GLU A 67 -10.41 2.79 -27.17
N GLN A 68 -11.24 3.80 -27.42
CA GLN A 68 -10.92 5.19 -27.11
C GLN A 68 -10.74 5.42 -25.61
N GLN A 69 -11.65 4.88 -24.78
CA GLN A 69 -11.55 4.97 -23.32
C GLN A 69 -10.30 4.26 -22.80
N LEU A 70 -9.97 3.08 -23.36
CA LEU A 70 -8.78 2.32 -23.00
C LEU A 70 -7.49 3.09 -23.34
N SER A 71 -7.43 3.72 -24.51
CA SER A 71 -6.29 4.56 -24.91
C SER A 71 -6.09 5.73 -23.94
N ALA A 72 -7.16 6.43 -23.58
CA ALA A 72 -7.11 7.51 -22.60
C ALA A 72 -6.68 7.02 -21.21
N ALA A 73 -7.20 5.86 -20.77
CA ALA A 73 -6.85 5.26 -19.48
C ALA A 73 -5.37 4.84 -19.43
N ARG A 74 -4.82 4.28 -20.51
CA ARG A 74 -3.39 3.94 -20.62
C ARG A 74 -2.50 5.19 -20.53
N GLN A 75 -2.86 6.25 -21.24
CA GLN A 75 -2.12 7.53 -21.14
C GLN A 75 -2.18 8.12 -19.73
N ALA A 76 -3.32 8.01 -19.04
CA ALA A 76 -3.45 8.45 -17.66
C ALA A 76 -2.57 7.62 -16.71
N TYR A 77 -2.49 6.31 -16.93
CA TYR A 77 -1.62 5.41 -16.18
C TYR A 77 -0.14 5.78 -16.35
N ASP A 78 0.31 5.99 -17.58
CA ASP A 78 1.69 6.36 -17.88
C ASP A 78 2.08 7.70 -17.24
N LYS A 79 1.18 8.69 -17.31
CA LYS A 79 1.38 9.98 -16.62
C LYS A 79 1.49 9.79 -15.11
N ALA A 80 0.65 8.95 -14.52
CA ALA A 80 0.70 8.68 -13.08
C ALA A 80 2.03 8.03 -12.66
N LEU A 81 2.59 7.14 -13.48
CA LEU A 81 3.91 6.57 -13.26
C LEU A 81 5.02 7.62 -13.34
N GLN A 82 4.97 8.52 -14.31
CA GLN A 82 5.93 9.63 -14.44
C GLN A 82 5.89 10.56 -13.22
N VAL A 83 4.68 10.92 -12.76
CA VAL A 83 4.49 11.74 -11.56
C VAL A 83 5.09 11.05 -10.32
N LYS A 84 4.87 9.74 -10.17
CA LYS A 84 5.49 8.98 -9.08
C LYS A 84 7.01 9.01 -9.17
N GLN A 85 7.59 8.83 -10.36
CA GLN A 85 9.03 8.86 -10.52
C GLN A 85 9.63 10.24 -10.20
N ALA A 86 8.99 11.31 -10.64
CA ALA A 86 9.39 12.68 -10.32
C ALA A 86 9.32 12.93 -8.80
N PHE A 87 8.22 12.52 -8.15
CA PHE A 87 8.07 12.63 -6.71
C PHE A 87 9.15 11.87 -5.93
N MET A 88 9.49 10.65 -6.35
CA MET A 88 10.54 9.86 -5.70
C MET A 88 11.90 10.55 -5.83
N ARG A 89 12.25 11.08 -7.02
CA ARG A 89 13.48 11.84 -7.22
C ARG A 89 13.54 13.09 -6.34
N GLU A 90 12.45 13.84 -6.23
CA GLU A 90 12.40 15.01 -5.36
C GLU A 90 12.53 14.64 -3.88
N LYS A 91 11.87 13.57 -3.44
CA LYS A 91 12.00 13.05 -2.07
C LYS A 91 13.45 12.67 -1.79
N ASP A 92 14.10 11.96 -2.69
CA ASP A 92 15.48 11.52 -2.52
C ASP A 92 16.44 12.72 -2.51
N ARG A 93 16.22 13.73 -3.37
CA ARG A 93 16.98 14.98 -3.33
C ARG A 93 16.85 15.70 -1.99
N LYS A 94 15.61 15.87 -1.49
CA LYS A 94 15.35 16.50 -0.18
C LYS A 94 15.93 15.69 0.97
N THR A 95 15.91 14.36 0.86
CA THR A 95 16.51 13.47 1.87
C THR A 95 18.03 13.61 1.89
N ALA A 96 18.67 13.68 0.72
CA ALA A 96 20.11 13.90 0.61
C ALA A 96 20.53 15.27 1.19
N GLU A 97 19.78 16.32 0.88
CA GLU A 97 20.00 17.67 1.42
C GLU A 97 19.83 17.70 2.96
N ALA A 98 18.77 17.09 3.49
CA ALA A 98 18.57 16.96 4.93
C ALA A 98 19.68 16.13 5.61
N MET A 99 20.15 15.06 4.96
CA MET A 99 21.26 14.24 5.45
C MET A 99 22.59 15.00 5.45
N GLN A 100 22.82 15.88 4.48
CA GLN A 100 23.99 16.75 4.46
C GLN A 100 23.92 17.78 5.60
N ALA A 101 22.79 18.48 5.74
CA ALA A 101 22.59 19.43 6.83
C ALA A 101 22.72 18.76 8.22
N LEU A 102 22.23 17.52 8.37
CA LEU A 102 22.38 16.76 9.61
C LEU A 102 23.86 16.43 9.90
N ARG A 103 24.65 16.07 8.89
CA ARG A 103 26.08 15.81 9.03
C ARG A 103 26.83 17.08 9.45
N ASP A 104 26.52 18.21 8.82
CA ASP A 104 27.13 19.50 9.15
C ASP A 104 26.76 19.94 10.58
N ALA A 105 25.49 19.79 10.98
CA ALA A 105 25.04 20.06 12.33
C ALA A 105 25.71 19.13 13.36
N ARG A 106 25.89 17.85 13.03
CA ARG A 106 26.61 16.90 13.90
C ARG A 106 28.08 17.28 14.05
N ARG A 107 28.74 17.72 12.97
CA ARG A 107 30.11 18.22 12.99
C ARG A 107 30.23 19.48 13.84
N ALA A 108 29.32 20.44 13.69
CA ALA A 108 29.30 21.66 14.49
C ALA A 108 29.10 21.35 15.98
N LYS A 109 28.16 20.45 16.33
CA LYS A 109 27.98 19.99 17.72
C LYS A 109 29.22 19.29 18.26
N TRP A 110 29.91 18.49 17.44
CA TRP A 110 31.16 17.85 17.83
C TRP A 110 32.25 18.90 18.10
N GLN A 111 32.41 19.88 17.22
CA GLN A 111 33.36 20.97 17.41
C GLN A 111 33.07 21.78 18.68
N SER A 112 31.80 22.10 18.95
CA SER A 112 31.39 22.76 20.20
C SER A 112 31.76 21.92 21.42
N LYS A 113 31.40 20.64 21.45
CA LYS A 113 31.73 19.75 22.58
C LYS A 113 33.24 19.60 22.79
N VAL A 114 34.02 19.52 21.72
CA VAL A 114 35.48 19.49 21.79
C VAL A 114 36.02 20.80 22.37
N ALA A 115 35.48 21.94 21.94
CA ALA A 115 35.87 23.25 22.48
C ALA A 115 35.50 23.39 23.97
N ASP A 116 34.28 23.03 24.36
CA ASP A 116 33.82 23.04 25.76
C ASP A 116 34.70 22.13 26.63
N ALA A 117 35.09 20.95 26.12
CA ALA A 117 36.01 20.06 26.80
C ALA A 117 37.40 20.68 26.95
N MET A 118 37.96 21.29 25.88
CA MET A 118 39.25 21.98 25.94
C MET A 118 39.23 23.17 26.91
N GLU A 119 38.16 23.96 26.96
CA GLU A 119 37.98 25.05 27.93
C GLU A 119 37.89 24.50 29.36
N SER A 120 37.14 23.42 29.57
CA SER A 120 37.06 22.75 30.87
C SER A 120 38.43 22.25 31.36
N PHE A 121 39.30 21.79 30.44
CA PHE A 121 40.67 21.41 30.76
C PHE A 121 41.59 22.61 31.02
N GLN A 122 41.28 23.79 30.50
CA GLN A 122 42.07 25.01 30.69
C GLN A 122 41.72 25.76 31.99
N VAL A 123 40.44 25.70 32.40
CA VAL A 123 39.94 26.37 33.63
C VAL A 123 40.13 25.50 34.89
N ALA A 124 40.21 24.17 34.74
CA ALA A 124 40.68 23.28 35.80
C ALA A 124 42.21 23.38 35.91
N GLY A 125 42.69 24.43 36.58
CA GLY A 125 44.10 24.78 36.70
C GLY A 125 45.01 23.60 37.03
N ILE A 126 46.14 23.58 36.32
CA ILE A 126 47.49 22.97 36.47
C ILE A 126 47.79 21.92 37.59
N ASP A 127 47.01 21.81 38.66
CA ASP A 127 47.29 20.93 39.82
C ASP A 127 46.37 19.70 39.95
N ALA A 128 45.38 19.50 39.07
CA ALA A 128 44.57 18.27 39.07
C ALA A 128 45.31 17.14 38.31
N THR A 129 45.81 16.16 39.05
CA THR A 129 46.58 15.00 38.58
C THR A 129 45.91 14.26 37.43
N HIS A 130 46.70 13.94 36.39
CA HIS A 130 46.30 13.30 35.14
C HIS A 130 45.43 12.03 35.28
N ASP A 131 45.49 11.32 36.41
CA ASP A 131 44.71 10.11 36.67
C ASP A 131 43.21 10.38 36.90
N GLU A 132 42.85 11.44 37.61
CA GLU A 132 41.43 11.80 37.79
C GLU A 132 40.79 12.25 36.47
N MET A 133 41.60 12.82 35.57
CA MET A 133 41.21 13.18 34.21
C MET A 133 40.90 11.91 33.38
N LEU A 134 41.78 10.91 33.41
CA LEU A 134 41.57 9.64 32.72
C LEU A 134 40.30 8.95 33.20
N GLN A 135 40.05 8.96 34.52
CA GLN A 135 38.86 8.34 35.09
C GLN A 135 37.56 9.04 34.64
N LYS A 136 37.51 10.38 34.65
CA LYS A 136 36.34 11.15 34.15
C LYS A 136 36.08 10.95 32.66
N ILE A 137 37.14 10.86 31.84
CA ILE A 137 37.01 10.60 30.40
C ILE A 137 36.41 9.21 30.16
N GLN A 138 36.88 8.18 30.88
CA GLN A 138 36.34 6.83 30.78
C GLN A 138 34.86 6.79 31.19
N GLU A 139 34.49 7.45 32.29
CA GLU A 139 33.10 7.52 32.75
C GLU A 139 32.19 8.24 31.74
N GLN A 140 32.61 9.40 31.21
CA GLN A 140 31.85 10.10 30.18
C GLN A 140 31.74 9.30 28.88
N THR A 141 32.77 8.56 28.49
CA THR A 141 32.73 7.70 27.29
C THR A 141 31.70 6.59 27.47
N ALA A 142 31.73 5.88 28.61
CA ALA A 142 30.79 4.82 28.93
C ALA A 142 29.32 5.32 28.96
N VAL A 143 29.06 6.50 29.53
CA VAL A 143 27.71 7.08 29.56
C VAL A 143 27.21 7.46 28.17
N ASN A 144 28.08 7.97 27.30
CA ASN A 144 27.70 8.33 25.93
C ASN A 144 27.45 7.09 25.06
N GLU A 145 28.25 6.04 25.22
CA GLU A 145 28.08 4.75 24.54
C GLU A 145 26.75 4.09 24.96
N ALA A 146 26.47 4.02 26.26
CA ALA A 146 25.21 3.49 26.78
C ALA A 146 23.98 4.26 26.28
N ARG A 147 24.07 5.60 26.13
CA ARG A 147 22.99 6.41 25.55
C ARG A 147 22.78 6.15 24.07
N MET A 148 23.84 5.86 23.32
CA MET A 148 23.77 5.54 21.90
C MET A 148 23.13 4.15 21.69
N ASP A 149 23.54 3.17 22.48
CA ASP A 149 22.95 1.83 22.48
C ASP A 149 21.47 1.84 22.85
N MET A 150 21.07 2.64 23.85
CA MET A 150 19.66 2.82 24.22
C MET A 150 18.83 3.48 23.10
N ALA A 151 19.41 4.42 22.35
CA ALA A 151 18.72 5.08 21.24
C ALA A 151 18.55 4.17 20.01
N LEU A 152 19.54 3.33 19.71
CA LEU A 152 19.48 2.35 18.62
C LEU A 152 18.52 1.20 18.93
N SER A 153 18.56 0.68 20.16
CA SER A 153 17.65 -0.38 20.61
C SER A 153 16.18 0.05 20.67
N ASN A 154 15.88 1.32 20.96
CA ASN A 154 14.50 1.82 20.93
C ASN A 154 13.91 1.93 19.50
N VAL A 155 14.73 2.11 18.48
CA VAL A 155 14.27 2.12 17.07
C VAL A 155 14.06 0.69 16.56
N ASP A 156 14.93 -0.24 16.95
CA ASP A 156 14.88 -1.64 16.48
C ASP A 156 13.75 -2.44 17.13
N THR A 157 13.46 -2.19 18.41
CA THR A 157 12.33 -2.82 19.12
C THR A 157 10.96 -2.44 18.55
N GLN A 158 10.82 -1.29 17.89
CA GLN A 158 9.60 -0.94 17.16
C GLN A 158 9.47 -1.74 15.86
N GLY A 159 10.57 -2.01 15.15
CA GLY A 159 10.59 -2.86 13.95
C GLY A 159 10.23 -4.30 14.27
N ILE A 160 10.81 -4.87 15.33
CA ILE A 160 10.54 -6.23 15.79
C ILE A 160 9.05 -6.39 16.18
N LYS A 161 8.47 -5.43 16.91
CA LYS A 161 7.04 -5.46 17.27
C LYS A 161 6.12 -5.42 16.06
N ILE A 162 6.48 -4.68 15.01
CA ILE A 162 5.70 -4.62 13.76
C ILE A 162 5.79 -5.94 13.00
N GLU A 163 6.97 -6.57 12.96
CA GLU A 163 7.17 -7.88 12.35
C GLU A 163 6.35 -8.96 13.09
N GLU A 164 6.41 -8.98 14.43
CA GLU A 164 5.62 -9.89 15.28
C GLU A 164 4.11 -9.70 15.11
N GLU A 165 3.63 -8.45 15.04
CA GLU A 165 2.21 -8.16 14.79
C GLU A 165 1.78 -8.60 13.37
N ALA A 166 2.64 -8.39 12.36
CA ALA A 166 2.38 -8.82 11.00
C ALA A 166 2.32 -10.35 10.87
N GLU A 167 3.21 -11.08 11.54
CA GLU A 167 3.17 -12.55 11.61
C GLU A 167 1.91 -13.04 12.30
N LYS A 168 1.50 -12.40 13.39
CA LYS A 168 0.25 -12.74 14.09
C LYS A 168 -0.97 -12.55 13.21
N ILE A 169 -1.04 -11.45 12.44
CA ILE A 169 -2.12 -11.22 11.48
C ILE A 169 -2.13 -12.31 10.40
N ARG A 170 -0.97 -12.62 9.79
CA ARG A 170 -0.84 -13.71 8.80
C ARG A 170 -1.26 -15.06 9.37
N ALA A 171 -0.86 -15.38 10.60
CA ALA A 171 -1.24 -16.61 11.28
C ALA A 171 -2.75 -16.68 11.54
N THR A 172 -3.38 -15.57 11.94
CA THR A 172 -4.84 -15.52 12.13
C THR A 172 -5.61 -15.64 10.81
N GLU A 173 -5.07 -15.09 9.72
CA GLU A 173 -5.67 -15.18 8.39
C GLU A 173 -5.51 -16.60 7.81
N LEU A 174 -4.36 -17.24 8.01
CA LEU A 174 -4.14 -18.64 7.66
C LEU A 174 -5.07 -19.57 8.46
N LEU A 175 -5.25 -19.32 9.76
CA LEU A 175 -6.20 -20.06 10.58
C LEU A 175 -7.64 -19.88 10.09
N LYS A 176 -8.00 -18.67 9.63
CA LYS A 176 -9.33 -18.38 9.05
C LYS A 176 -9.52 -19.10 7.71
N GLN A 177 -8.52 -19.10 6.84
CA GLN A 177 -8.53 -19.84 5.58
C GLN A 177 -8.63 -21.35 5.83
N PHE A 178 -7.85 -21.88 6.78
CA PHE A 178 -7.89 -23.28 7.16
C PHE A 178 -9.26 -23.69 7.75
N LYS A 179 -9.87 -22.83 8.57
CA LYS A 179 -11.24 -23.06 9.08
C LYS A 179 -12.31 -23.02 7.98
N GLN A 180 -12.13 -22.19 6.96
CA GLN A 180 -12.99 -22.15 5.78
C GLN A 180 -12.81 -23.40 4.90
N GLU A 181 -11.59 -23.88 4.72
CA GLU A 181 -11.29 -25.11 3.96
C GLU A 181 -11.75 -26.38 4.68
N MET A 182 -11.73 -26.40 6.02
CA MET A 182 -12.18 -27.52 6.85
C MET A 182 -13.70 -27.53 7.11
N GLY A 183 -14.48 -26.62 6.52
CA GLY A 183 -15.95 -26.66 6.52
C GLY A 183 -16.62 -26.50 7.89
N LEU A 184 -16.00 -25.78 8.84
CA LEU A 184 -16.47 -25.64 10.23
C LEU A 184 -17.10 -24.27 10.56
N GLU A 185 -17.68 -23.57 9.57
CA GLU A 185 -18.68 -22.52 9.85
C GLU A 185 -20.03 -22.88 9.24
N ALA A 186 -20.99 -23.16 10.12
CA ALA A 186 -22.42 -23.14 9.83
C ALA A 186 -22.86 -21.68 9.57
N PRO A 187 -23.81 -21.42 8.66
CA PRO A 187 -24.37 -20.09 8.48
C PRO A 187 -25.49 -19.87 9.50
N ALA A 188 -25.40 -18.79 10.31
CA ALA A 188 -26.49 -18.03 10.95
C ALA A 188 -25.87 -17.17 12.07
N GLU A 189 -26.26 -15.92 12.33
CA GLU A 189 -27.45 -15.19 11.92
C GLU A 189 -27.23 -13.69 12.18
N SER A 190 -27.75 -12.88 11.27
CA SER A 190 -28.17 -11.51 11.51
C SER A 190 -29.30 -11.49 12.54
N ALA A 191 -29.01 -11.04 13.77
CA ALA A 191 -30.02 -10.80 14.80
C ALA A 191 -30.42 -9.31 14.84
N GLY A 192 -31.71 -9.01 14.63
CA GLY A 192 -32.25 -7.68 14.91
C GLY A 192 -33.60 -7.30 14.29
N GLY A 193 -34.56 -8.23 14.17
CA GLY A 193 -35.92 -7.92 13.70
C GLY A 193 -36.99 -8.56 14.59
N ALA A 194 -37.32 -7.91 15.71
CA ALA A 194 -38.33 -8.40 16.66
C ALA A 194 -39.75 -8.16 16.13
N LYS A 195 -40.49 -9.25 15.85
CA LYS A 195 -41.96 -9.24 15.78
C LYS A 195 -42.53 -10.66 15.92
N THR A 196 -43.12 -10.98 17.08
CA THR A 196 -44.27 -11.90 17.31
C THR A 196 -44.53 -11.95 18.82
N LEU A 197 -45.62 -11.35 19.33
CA LEU A 197 -46.91 -11.98 19.65
C LEU A 197 -46.81 -13.18 20.64
N GLY A 198 -47.54 -13.06 21.76
CA GLY A 198 -47.66 -14.03 22.87
C GLY A 198 -48.40 -15.32 22.52
N PRO A 199 -48.62 -16.24 23.49
CA PRO A 199 -49.61 -16.02 24.55
C PRO A 199 -49.24 -16.62 25.93
N GLY A 200 -49.95 -16.21 26.98
CA GLY A 200 -49.76 -16.74 28.33
C GLY A 200 -51.06 -16.70 29.14
N THR A 201 -51.94 -17.68 28.89
CA THR A 201 -53.04 -18.01 29.79
C THR A 201 -52.50 -18.85 30.94
N LYS A 202 -52.51 -18.31 32.17
CA LYS A 202 -52.60 -19.12 33.39
C LYS A 202 -53.52 -18.45 34.40
N VAL A 203 -54.51 -19.25 34.79
CA VAL A 203 -55.52 -19.08 35.83
C VAL A 203 -54.85 -19.14 37.20
N GLY A 204 -55.37 -18.36 38.18
CA GLY A 204 -55.07 -18.58 39.59
C GLY A 204 -55.54 -17.47 40.53
N VAL A 205 -56.75 -17.68 41.07
CA VAL A 205 -57.34 -17.15 42.33
C VAL A 205 -57.63 -15.66 42.44
#